data_AF-A0A2E0D3S3-F1
#
_entry.id   AF-A0A2E0D3S3-F1
#
_cell.length_a   1.000
_cell.length_b   1.000
_cell.length_c   1.000
_cell.angle_alpha   90.00
_cell.angle_beta   90.00
_cell.angle_gamma   90.00
#
_symmetry.space_group_name_H-M   'P 1'
#
loop_
_entity.id
_entity.type
_entity.pdbx_description
1 polymer ?
#
loop_
_entity_poly.entity_id
_entity_poly.type
_entity_poly.pdbx_seq_one_letter_code
_entity_poly.pdbx_strand_id
1 'polypeptide(L)'
;MNKLLISLFSVGILSLLVIQNNIIFAQSNEEIINGFLQNIEVTNDKILLSVVDNKGNSYSLSLVNESKIGIETQSGERWIGNINKNKEELIKILKESQKNLEPFTITSSNDIIINLVSYESSNIKNNLQYLGASFILLIFFIFGFVFIINNRIKIINSKLKL
;
A
#
# COMPACT_ATOMS: atom_id res chain seq x y z
N MET A 1 33.06 -0.35 -25.95
CA MET A 1 32.19 -0.12 -24.77
C MET A 1 33.14 0.15 -23.63
N ASN A 2 33.12 1.35 -23.07
CA ASN A 2 34.10 1.75 -22.06
C ASN A 2 34.01 0.80 -20.86
N LYS A 3 35.15 0.30 -20.36
CA LYS A 3 35.19 -0.60 -19.17
C LYS A 3 34.41 -0.02 -17.99
N LEU A 4 34.37 1.31 -17.90
CA LEU A 4 33.62 2.09 -16.92
C LEU A 4 32.09 1.95 -17.04
N LEU A 5 31.57 1.83 -18.27
CA LEU A 5 30.13 1.68 -18.53
C LEU A 5 29.67 0.25 -18.22
N ILE A 6 30.52 -0.74 -18.51
CA ILE A 6 30.31 -2.14 -18.11
C ILE A 6 30.40 -2.28 -16.59
N SER A 7 31.35 -1.60 -15.93
CA SER A 7 31.48 -1.67 -14.47
C SER A 7 30.30 -0.99 -13.77
N LEU A 8 29.80 0.14 -14.29
CA LEU A 8 28.59 0.79 -13.79
C LEU A 8 27.35 -0.10 -13.97
N PHE A 9 27.23 -0.79 -15.11
CA PHE A 9 26.14 -1.72 -15.35
C PHE A 9 26.21 -2.96 -14.44
N SER A 10 27.41 -3.51 -14.22
CA SER A 10 27.59 -4.63 -13.30
C SER A 10 27.36 -4.23 -11.84
N VAL A 11 27.77 -3.03 -11.43
CA VAL A 11 27.51 -2.52 -10.07
C VAL A 11 26.01 -2.27 -9.86
N GLY A 12 25.29 -1.78 -10.87
CA GLY A 12 23.83 -1.64 -10.83
C GLY A 12 23.06 -2.97 -10.77
N ILE A 13 23.56 -4.01 -11.44
CA ILE A 13 22.97 -5.36 -11.37
C ILE A 13 23.30 -6.03 -10.01
N LEU A 14 24.52 -5.82 -9.49
CA LEU A 14 24.92 -6.29 -8.16
C LEU A 14 24.13 -5.59 -7.05
N SER A 15 23.83 -4.30 -7.17
CA SER A 15 23.01 -3.59 -6.18
C SER A 15 21.56 -4.08 -6.17
N LEU A 16 21.02 -4.55 -7.30
CA LEU A 16 19.71 -5.20 -7.38
C LEU A 16 19.69 -6.59 -6.72
N LEU A 17 20.82 -7.32 -6.72
CA LEU A 17 20.97 -8.63 -6.06
C LEU A 17 21.17 -8.52 -4.53
N VAL A 18 21.68 -7.39 -4.04
CA VAL A 18 21.86 -7.14 -2.59
C VAL A 18 20.55 -6.76 -1.89
N ILE A 19 19.47 -6.47 -2.65
CA ILE A 19 18.11 -6.35 -2.10
C ILE A 19 17.52 -7.77 -1.93
N GLN A 20 18.25 -8.65 -1.25
CA GLN A 20 17.72 -9.92 -0.78
C GLN A 20 17.17 -9.72 0.63
N ASN A 21 15.84 -9.83 0.71
CA ASN A 21 15.10 -10.39 1.83
C ASN A 21 15.32 -9.75 3.20
N ASN A 22 15.18 -8.43 3.30
CA ASN A 22 14.46 -7.91 4.45
C ASN A 22 12.98 -8.21 4.22
N ILE A 23 12.61 -9.49 4.36
CA ILE A 23 11.24 -9.84 4.69
C ILE A 23 11.07 -9.22 6.07
N ILE A 24 10.52 -8.01 6.11
CA ILE A 24 10.02 -7.43 7.34
C ILE A 24 8.89 -8.35 7.73
N PHE A 25 9.21 -9.37 8.54
CA PHE A 25 8.22 -9.98 9.40
C PHE A 25 7.85 -8.87 10.38
N ALA A 26 6.86 -8.07 10.00
CA ALA A 26 6.04 -7.37 10.96
C ALA A 26 5.31 -8.48 11.72
N GLN A 27 6.02 -9.10 12.66
CA GLN A 27 5.41 -9.95 13.67
C GLN A 27 4.79 -9.01 14.71
N SER A 28 3.79 -8.27 14.26
CA SER A 28 2.76 -7.77 15.15
C SER A 28 1.67 -8.82 15.13
N ASN A 29 1.05 -9.10 16.27
CA ASN A 29 -0.19 -9.90 16.33
C ASN A 29 -1.36 -9.10 15.73
N GLU A 30 -1.10 -8.35 14.65
CA GLU A 30 -2.04 -7.47 14.00
C GLU A 30 -2.74 -8.23 12.87
N GLU A 31 -4.06 -8.32 12.97
CA GLU A 31 -4.91 -8.86 11.93
C GLU A 31 -5.42 -7.72 11.04
N ILE A 32 -5.32 -7.93 9.72
CA ILE A 32 -5.89 -7.03 8.72
C ILE A 32 -7.20 -7.62 8.22
N ILE A 33 -8.28 -6.91 8.46
CA ILE A 33 -9.64 -7.31 8.09
C ILE A 33 -10.14 -6.33 7.02
N ASN A 34 -10.52 -6.86 5.85
CA ASN A 34 -11.13 -6.08 4.78
C ASN A 34 -12.60 -6.49 4.68
N GLY A 35 -13.51 -5.55 4.91
CA GLY A 35 -14.93 -5.89 5.04
C GLY A 35 -15.84 -4.69 5.15
N PHE A 36 -17.08 -4.97 5.55
CA PHE A 36 -18.13 -3.97 5.72
C PHE A 36 -18.62 -3.96 7.17
N LEU A 37 -19.06 -2.80 7.64
CA LEU A 37 -19.73 -2.68 8.93
C LEU A 37 -21.11 -3.32 8.86
N GLN A 38 -21.36 -4.32 9.71
CA GLN A 38 -22.65 -4.97 9.86
C GLN A 38 -23.47 -4.32 10.98
N ASN A 39 -22.84 -4.02 12.12
CA ASN A 39 -23.49 -3.42 13.27
C ASN A 39 -22.55 -2.46 14.02
N ILE A 40 -23.14 -1.46 14.66
CA ILE A 40 -22.44 -0.47 15.47
C ILE A 40 -23.16 -0.38 16.82
N GLU A 41 -22.50 -0.83 17.88
CA GLU A 41 -23.01 -0.70 19.25
C GLU A 41 -22.19 0.35 20.01
N VAL A 42 -22.89 1.33 20.57
CA VAL A 42 -22.26 2.43 21.30
C VAL A 42 -22.50 2.20 22.79
N THR A 43 -21.42 2.04 23.53
CA THR A 43 -21.42 2.01 25.00
C THR A 43 -20.84 3.31 25.55
N ASN A 44 -20.89 3.48 26.87
CA ASN A 44 -20.36 4.67 27.54
C ASN A 44 -18.89 4.90 27.18
N ASP A 45 -18.08 3.84 27.17
CA ASP A 45 -16.62 3.95 27.07
C ASP A 45 -16.04 3.48 25.72
N LYS A 46 -16.82 2.74 24.91
CA LYS A 46 -16.33 2.10 23.67
C LYS A 46 -17.38 2.10 22.56
N ILE A 47 -16.91 2.01 21.33
CA ILE A 47 -17.75 1.72 20.16
C ILE A 47 -17.38 0.30 19.70
N LEU A 48 -18.34 -0.63 19.76
CA LEU A 48 -18.17 -1.98 19.24
C LEU A 48 -18.65 -2.02 17.78
N LEU A 49 -17.80 -2.56 16.91
CA LEU A 49 -18.05 -2.69 15.48
C LEU A 49 -18.12 -4.19 15.14
N SER A 50 -19.26 -4.62 14.60
CA SER A 50 -19.38 -5.93 13.97
C SER A 50 -19.03 -5.78 12.50
N VAL A 51 -18.02 -6.52 12.03
CA VAL A 51 -17.48 -6.42 10.67
C VAL A 51 -17.61 -7.78 9.99
N VAL A 52 -18.04 -7.78 8.72
CA VAL A 52 -18.06 -8.99 7.89
C VAL A 52 -17.05 -8.85 6.76
N ASP A 53 -16.13 -9.81 6.65
CA ASP A 53 -15.11 -9.81 5.59
C ASP A 53 -15.68 -10.32 4.25
N ASN A 54 -14.86 -10.24 3.21
CA ASN A 54 -15.20 -10.73 1.87
C ASN A 54 -15.37 -12.26 1.74
N LYS A 55 -15.10 -13.01 2.80
CA LYS A 55 -15.28 -14.47 2.89
C LYS A 55 -16.50 -14.85 3.75
N GLY A 56 -17.19 -13.88 4.32
CA GLY A 56 -18.35 -14.09 5.20
C GLY A 56 -17.98 -14.37 6.66
N ASN A 57 -16.72 -14.16 7.06
CA ASN A 57 -16.32 -14.24 8.47
C ASN A 57 -16.76 -12.97 9.21
N SER A 58 -17.31 -13.16 10.40
CA SER A 58 -17.75 -12.06 11.27
C SER A 58 -16.75 -11.81 12.38
N TYR A 59 -16.47 -10.54 12.63
CA TYR A 59 -15.55 -10.05 13.65
C TYR A 59 -16.27 -9.06 14.56
N SER A 60 -15.97 -9.11 15.86
CA SER A 60 -16.47 -8.15 16.84
C SER A 60 -15.30 -7.38 17.42
N LEU A 61 -15.15 -6.12 17.03
CA LEU A 61 -13.97 -5.31 17.30
C LEU A 61 -14.31 -4.08 18.12
N SER A 62 -13.44 -3.69 19.03
CA SER A 62 -13.58 -2.51 19.88
C SER A 62 -12.76 -1.35 19.36
N LEU A 63 -13.43 -0.23 19.07
CA LEU A 63 -12.79 1.05 18.82
C LEU A 63 -12.53 1.75 20.15
N VAL A 64 -11.28 2.17 20.37
CA VAL A 64 -10.79 2.81 21.61
C VAL A 64 -10.20 4.19 21.30
N ASN A 65 -9.89 4.97 22.33
CA ASN A 65 -9.43 6.35 22.17
C ASN A 65 -8.09 6.45 21.42
N GLU A 66 -7.26 5.42 21.52
CA GLU A 66 -5.97 5.29 20.84
C GLU A 66 -6.12 4.88 19.37
N SER A 67 -7.31 4.42 18.95
CA SER A 67 -7.59 4.03 17.58
C SER A 67 -7.41 5.21 16.62
N LYS A 68 -6.69 4.99 15.53
CA LYS A 68 -6.56 5.94 14.42
C LYS A 68 -7.66 5.68 13.41
N ILE A 69 -8.32 6.75 12.98
CA ILE A 69 -9.47 6.64 12.10
C ILE A 69 -9.32 7.60 10.93
N GLY A 70 -9.46 7.09 9.72
CA GLY A 70 -9.39 7.85 8.47
C GLY A 70 -10.47 7.40 7.50
N ILE A 71 -11.62 8.05 7.51
CA ILE A 71 -12.78 7.69 6.68
C ILE A 71 -12.92 8.73 5.57
N GLU A 72 -12.94 8.27 4.33
CA GLU A 72 -13.30 9.06 3.16
C GLU A 72 -14.76 8.76 2.80
N THR A 73 -15.60 9.80 2.78
CA THR A 73 -17.00 9.70 2.38
C THR A 73 -17.14 9.65 0.87
N GLN A 74 -18.32 9.26 0.36
CA GLN A 74 -18.60 9.26 -1.08
C GLN A 74 -18.55 10.67 -1.71
N SER A 75 -18.71 11.73 -0.92
CA SER A 75 -18.55 13.11 -1.38
C SER A 75 -17.09 13.55 -1.53
N GLY A 76 -16.12 12.68 -1.17
CA GLY A 76 -14.70 12.99 -1.17
C GLY A 76 -14.25 13.78 0.08
N GLU A 77 -15.10 13.87 1.10
CA GLU A 77 -14.71 14.47 2.37
C GLU A 77 -13.90 13.46 3.18
N ARG A 78 -12.72 13.89 3.65
CA ARG A 78 -11.83 13.05 4.43
C ARG A 78 -11.94 13.43 5.91
N TRP A 79 -12.50 12.53 6.69
CA TRP A 79 -12.51 12.62 8.14
C TRP A 79 -11.29 11.91 8.72
N ILE A 80 -10.48 12.64 9.49
CA ILE A 80 -9.32 12.11 10.20
C ILE A 80 -9.45 12.49 11.67
N GLY A 81 -9.46 11.51 12.56
CA GLY A 81 -9.68 11.81 13.97
C GLY A 81 -9.46 10.64 14.92
N ASN A 82 -9.77 10.92 16.18
CA ASN A 82 -9.85 9.96 17.27
C ASN A 82 -11.19 10.17 18.03
N ILE A 83 -11.58 9.18 18.83
CA ILE A 83 -12.88 9.18 19.53
C ILE A 83 -13.03 10.41 20.45
N ASN A 84 -11.95 10.84 21.11
CA ASN A 84 -11.98 11.89 22.14
C ASN A 84 -12.47 13.25 21.66
N LYS A 85 -12.24 13.61 20.39
CA LYS A 85 -12.56 14.96 19.90
C LYS A 85 -13.96 15.08 19.32
N ASN A 86 -14.51 14.01 18.75
CA ASN A 86 -15.79 14.09 18.03
C ASN A 86 -16.51 12.72 17.94
N LYS A 87 -16.79 12.10 19.11
CA LYS A 87 -17.48 10.79 19.19
C LYS A 87 -18.81 10.77 18.43
N GLU A 88 -19.62 11.81 18.55
CA GLU A 88 -20.94 11.89 17.88
C GLU A 88 -20.83 11.97 16.36
N GLU A 89 -19.92 12.80 15.85
CA GLU A 89 -19.66 12.92 14.41
C GLU A 89 -19.12 11.62 13.83
N LEU A 90 -18.17 10.98 14.52
CA LEU A 90 -17.65 9.67 14.14
C LEU A 90 -18.77 8.63 14.06
N ILE A 91 -19.66 8.56 15.05
CA ILE A 91 -20.81 7.63 15.03
C ILE A 91 -21.72 7.91 13.83
N LYS A 92 -21.96 9.19 13.51
CA LYS A 92 -22.76 9.58 12.34
C LYS A 92 -22.11 9.07 11.05
N ILE A 93 -20.81 9.29 10.88
CA ILE A 93 -20.04 8.83 9.71
C ILE A 93 -20.07 7.30 9.61
N LEU A 94 -19.79 6.59 10.71
CA LEU A 94 -19.82 5.12 10.71
C LEU A 94 -21.20 4.57 10.34
N LYS A 95 -22.29 5.18 10.83
CA LYS A 95 -23.67 4.78 10.48
C LYS A 95 -24.00 5.05 9.01
N GLU A 96 -23.53 6.16 8.48
CA GLU A 96 -23.68 6.48 7.05
C GLU A 96 -22.93 5.45 6.19
N SER A 97 -21.67 5.18 6.53
CA SER A 97 -20.87 4.17 5.85
C SER A 97 -21.45 2.76 5.97
N GLN A 98 -22.01 2.40 7.13
CA GLN A 98 -22.73 1.13 7.33
C GLN A 98 -23.95 1.04 6.39
N LYS A 99 -24.77 2.09 6.32
CA LYS A 99 -25.96 2.15 5.44
C LYS A 99 -25.57 2.00 3.97
N ASN A 100 -24.44 2.58 3.58
CA ASN A 100 -23.95 2.57 2.21
C ASN A 100 -23.15 1.31 1.86
N LEU A 101 -22.93 0.41 2.82
CA LEU A 101 -22.04 -0.75 2.67
C LEU A 101 -20.66 -0.30 2.14
N GLU A 102 -20.12 0.76 2.73
CA GLU A 102 -18.79 1.24 2.39
C GLU A 102 -17.74 0.25 2.88
N PRO A 103 -16.80 -0.17 2.02
CA PRO A 103 -15.75 -1.09 2.41
C PRO A 103 -14.73 -0.39 3.31
N PHE A 104 -14.21 -1.12 4.30
CA PHE A 104 -13.18 -0.68 5.24
C PHE A 104 -11.99 -1.65 5.27
N THR A 105 -10.83 -1.09 5.58
CA THR A 105 -9.65 -1.84 6.02
C THR A 105 -9.42 -1.55 7.49
N ILE A 106 -9.40 -2.62 8.29
CA ILE A 106 -9.24 -2.55 9.74
C ILE A 106 -7.97 -3.29 10.14
N THR A 107 -7.10 -2.63 10.88
CA THR A 107 -5.97 -3.25 11.57
C THR A 107 -6.36 -3.42 13.03
N SER A 108 -6.36 -4.66 13.51
CA SER A 108 -6.74 -4.97 14.88
C SER A 108 -5.68 -5.79 15.60
N SER A 109 -5.59 -5.66 16.92
CA SER A 109 -4.77 -6.50 17.79
C SER A 109 -5.61 -6.91 18.99
N ASN A 110 -5.78 -8.21 19.22
CA ASN A 110 -6.61 -8.77 20.29
C ASN A 110 -8.01 -8.12 20.36
N ASP A 111 -8.73 -8.11 19.24
CA ASP A 111 -10.08 -7.50 19.08
C ASP A 111 -10.14 -5.97 19.27
N ILE A 112 -9.02 -5.29 19.46
CA ILE A 112 -8.95 -3.83 19.56
C ILE A 112 -8.53 -3.26 18.21
N ILE A 113 -9.29 -2.30 17.70
CA ILE A 113 -8.98 -1.61 16.46
C ILE A 113 -7.82 -0.65 16.71
N ILE A 114 -6.71 -0.85 16.01
CA ILE A 114 -5.57 0.07 16.00
C ILE A 114 -5.80 1.13 14.91
N ASN A 115 -6.25 0.70 13.73
CA ASN A 115 -6.51 1.57 12.59
C ASN A 115 -7.81 1.18 11.90
N LEU A 116 -8.66 2.15 11.60
CA LEU A 116 -9.85 1.99 10.77
C LEU A 116 -9.77 3.01 9.64
N VAL A 117 -9.66 2.52 8.41
CA VAL A 117 -9.61 3.38 7.23
C VAL A 117 -10.61 2.95 6.19
N SER A 118 -11.18 3.89 5.44
CA SER A 118 -11.92 3.56 4.22
C SER A 118 -11.05 2.67 3.35
N TYR A 119 -11.66 1.66 2.73
CA TYR A 119 -10.94 0.65 1.97
C TYR A 119 -10.12 1.31 0.86
N GLU A 120 -8.82 1.40 1.09
CA GLU A 120 -7.88 1.72 0.04
C GLU A 120 -7.71 0.45 -0.77
N SER A 121 -8.47 0.34 -1.86
CA SER A 121 -8.38 -0.75 -2.82
C SER A 121 -7.06 -0.77 -3.60
N SER A 122 -5.95 -0.37 -3.00
CA SER A 122 -4.64 -0.56 -3.60
C SER A 122 -4.02 -1.79 -2.95
N ASN A 123 -3.96 -2.88 -3.70
CA ASN A 123 -3.06 -3.99 -3.37
C ASN A 123 -1.64 -3.45 -3.55
N ILE A 124 -1.15 -2.66 -2.58
CA ILE A 124 0.09 -1.88 -2.64
C ILE A 124 1.24 -2.81 -3.01
N LYS A 125 1.23 -4.05 -2.52
CA LYS A 125 2.23 -5.08 -2.89
C LYS A 125 2.24 -5.34 -4.39
N ASN A 126 1.09 -5.61 -5.01
CA ASN A 126 1.01 -5.85 -6.45
C ASN A 126 1.32 -4.57 -7.24
N ASN A 127 0.79 -3.43 -6.83
CA ASN A 127 1.02 -2.14 -7.51
C ASN A 127 2.51 -1.73 -7.46
N LEU A 128 3.18 -1.96 -6.34
CA LEU A 128 4.61 -1.68 -6.18
C LEU A 128 5.47 -2.66 -6.97
N GLN A 129 5.04 -3.93 -7.09
CA GLN A 129 5.67 -4.89 -7.99
C GLN A 129 5.51 -4.50 -9.47
N TYR A 130 4.34 -4.03 -9.90
CA TYR A 130 4.13 -3.52 -11.25
C TYR A 130 5.00 -2.28 -11.52
N LEU A 131 5.09 -1.35 -10.55
CA LEU A 131 5.97 -0.19 -10.65
C LEU A 131 7.44 -0.62 -10.78
N GLY A 132 7.90 -1.54 -9.92
CA GLY A 132 9.25 -2.10 -10.00
C GLY A 132 9.55 -2.80 -11.33
N ALA A 133 8.62 -3.61 -11.83
CA ALA A 133 8.76 -4.29 -13.12
C ALA A 133 8.84 -3.30 -14.29
N SER A 134 8.00 -2.26 -14.28
CA SER A 134 8.04 -1.20 -15.30
C SER A 134 9.37 -0.45 -15.30
N PHE A 135 9.96 -0.23 -14.12
CA PHE A 135 11.25 0.42 -13.97
C PHE A 135 12.40 -0.44 -14.52
N ILE A 136 12.40 -1.74 -14.22
CA ILE A 136 13.39 -2.70 -14.76
C ILE A 136 13.31 -2.73 -16.29
N LEU A 137 12.10 -2.79 -16.84
CA LEU A 137 11.86 -2.81 -18.28
C LEU A 137 12.36 -1.52 -18.97
N LEU A 138 12.17 -0.36 -18.32
CA LEU A 138 12.71 0.91 -18.79
C LEU A 138 14.25 0.91 -18.80
N ILE A 139 14.90 0.36 -17.76
CA ILE A 139 16.35 0.22 -17.71
C ILE A 139 16.84 -0.60 -18.90
N PHE A 140 16.21 -1.73 -19.20
CA PHE A 140 16.57 -2.53 -20.38
C PHE A 140 16.46 -1.75 -21.69
N PHE A 141 15.42 -0.94 -21.87
CA PHE A 141 15.29 -0.10 -23.06
C PHE A 141 16.38 0.97 -23.15
N ILE A 142 16.68 1.67 -22.06
CA ILE A 142 17.70 2.72 -22.03
C ILE A 142 19.07 2.12 -22.39
N PHE A 143 19.47 1.03 -21.73
CA PHE A 143 20.77 0.42 -21.98
C PHE A 143 20.85 -0.29 -23.33
N GLY A 144 19.77 -0.92 -23.79
CA GLY A 144 19.67 -1.47 -25.14
C GLY A 144 19.85 -0.38 -26.20
N PHE A 145 19.21 0.78 -26.01
CA PHE A 145 19.37 1.92 -26.90
C PHE A 145 20.81 2.46 -26.91
N VAL A 146 21.42 2.67 -25.73
CA VAL A 146 22.82 3.10 -25.60
C VAL A 146 23.77 2.11 -26.29
N PHE A 147 23.54 0.81 -26.14
CA PHE A 147 24.34 -0.23 -26.79
C PHE A 147 24.27 -0.15 -28.32
N ILE A 148 23.07 0.00 -28.88
CA ILE A 148 22.85 0.14 -30.33
C ILE A 148 23.59 1.37 -30.87
N ILE A 149 23.42 2.53 -30.22
CA ILE A 149 24.07 3.77 -30.63
C ILE A 149 25.59 3.64 -30.57
N ASN A 150 26.12 3.12 -29.47
CA ASN A 150 27.55 2.95 -29.29
C ASN A 150 28.16 2.01 -30.35
N ASN A 151 27.45 0.93 -30.73
CA ASN A 151 27.87 0.07 -31.83
C ASN A 151 27.83 0.77 -33.18
N ARG A 152 26.78 1.55 -33.46
CA ARG A 152 26.69 2.33 -34.71
C ARG A 152 27.81 3.36 -34.83
N ILE A 153 28.11 4.09 -33.76
CA ILE A 153 29.23 5.05 -33.71
C ILE A 153 30.56 4.33 -33.98
N LYS A 154 30.80 3.17 -33.34
CA LYS A 154 32.03 2.40 -33.54
C LYS A 154 32.20 1.94 -34.99
N ILE A 155 31.13 1.46 -35.63
CA ILE A 155 31.14 1.06 -37.04
C ILE A 155 31.46 2.25 -37.95
N ILE A 156 30.84 3.40 -37.70
CA ILE A 156 31.06 4.62 -38.49
C ILE A 156 32.50 5.11 -38.33
N ASN A 157 33.04 5.18 -37.11
CA ASN A 157 34.44 5.56 -36.88
C ASN A 157 35.42 4.60 -37.58
N SER A 158 35.15 3.29 -37.55
CA SER A 158 36.00 2.30 -38.24
C SER A 158 35.98 2.45 -39.77
N LYS A 159 34.86 2.92 -40.35
CA LYS A 159 34.75 3.18 -41.79
C LYS A 159 35.39 4.50 -42.21
N LEU A 160 35.39 5.50 -41.33
CA LEU A 160 35.92 6.83 -41.61
C LEU A 160 37.43 6.99 -41.31
N LYS A 161 38.10 5.99 -40.72
CA LYS A 161 39.53 6.04 -40.31
C LYS A 161 39.91 7.34 -39.60
N LEU A 162 39.12 7.73 -38.60
CA LEU A 162 39.54 8.68 -37.56
C LEU A 162 40.04 7.89 -36.34
#